data_AF-A0A5C5XHM0-F1
#
_entry.id   AF-A0A5C5XHM0-F1
#
_cell.length_a   1.000
_cell.length_b   1.000
_cell.length_c   1.000
_cell.angle_alpha   90.00
_cell.angle_beta   90.00
_cell.angle_gamma   90.00
#
_symmetry.space_group_name_H-M   'P 1'
#
loop_
_entity.id
_entity.type
_entity.pdbx_description
1 polymer ?
#
loop_
_entity_poly.entity_id
_entity_poly.type
_entity_poly.pdbx_seq_one_letter_code
_entity_poly.pdbx_strand_id
1 'polypeptide(L)'
;MSFEYSRRRFITKVACALALPAISGCGTFLYPERRGQPGGKLDWKVVALDGLGLLLFFIPGVIAFAVDITTGAIYLPPHEYRGQSPAKMQDGYVAVDLPKGDFSNQKIADTVYENTGKQISLEENQYKTARLPSLKVFQKEQERFEQEYAKAR
;
A
#
# COMPACT_ATOMS: atom_id res chain seq x y z
N MET A 1 28.19 18.48 -40.77
CA MET A 1 27.96 18.79 -39.34
C MET A 1 26.47 19.00 -38.96
N SER A 2 25.51 19.03 -39.88
CA SER A 2 24.08 19.24 -39.59
C SER A 2 23.33 18.01 -39.05
N PHE A 3 23.80 16.79 -39.31
CA PHE A 3 23.13 15.53 -38.90
C PHE A 3 23.37 15.17 -37.42
N GLU A 4 24.46 15.62 -36.80
CA GLU A 4 24.71 15.45 -35.36
C GLU A 4 23.88 16.41 -34.50
N TYR A 5 23.57 17.60 -35.04
CA TYR A 5 22.77 18.62 -34.35
C TYR A 5 21.30 18.20 -34.17
N SER A 6 20.73 17.52 -35.17
CA SER A 6 19.37 16.97 -35.10
C SER A 6 19.27 15.79 -34.12
N ARG A 7 20.27 14.90 -34.14
CA ARG A 7 20.32 13.72 -33.25
C ARG A 7 20.48 14.09 -31.78
N ARG A 8 21.36 15.04 -31.45
CA ARG A 8 21.49 15.55 -30.07
C ARG A 8 20.19 16.17 -29.57
N ARG A 9 19.55 17.02 -30.39
CA ARG A 9 18.25 17.63 -30.05
C ARG A 9 17.15 16.59 -29.88
N PHE A 10 17.15 15.53 -30.67
CA PHE A 10 16.21 14.42 -30.56
C PHE A 10 16.44 13.61 -29.28
N ILE A 11 17.69 13.24 -28.99
CA ILE A 11 18.07 12.53 -27.77
C ILE A 11 17.72 13.34 -26.53
N THR A 12 18.00 14.65 -26.51
CA THR A 12 17.62 15.53 -25.40
C THR A 12 16.11 15.60 -25.21
N LYS A 13 15.33 15.69 -26.29
CA LYS A 13 13.86 15.69 -26.21
C LYS A 13 13.31 14.37 -25.66
N VAL A 14 13.85 13.24 -26.10
CA VAL A 14 13.47 11.91 -25.60
C VAL A 14 13.87 11.76 -24.13
N ALA A 15 15.06 12.19 -23.74
CA ALA A 15 15.53 12.16 -22.36
C ALA A 15 14.65 13.04 -21.45
N CYS A 16 14.30 14.25 -21.87
CA CYS A 16 13.38 15.11 -21.11
C CYS A 16 11.97 14.51 -21.02
N ALA A 17 11.45 13.93 -22.10
CA ALA A 17 10.12 13.31 -22.10
C ALA A 17 10.05 12.09 -21.16
N LEU A 18 11.14 11.31 -21.06
CA LEU A 18 11.24 10.17 -20.14
C LEU A 18 11.53 10.59 -18.69
N ALA A 19 12.21 11.71 -18.46
CA ALA A 19 12.55 12.18 -17.12
C ALA A 19 11.38 12.83 -16.37
N LEU A 20 10.43 13.45 -17.08
CA LEU A 20 9.26 14.10 -16.46
C LEU A 20 8.39 13.14 -15.60
N PRO A 21 7.98 11.95 -16.08
CA PRO A 21 7.22 11.00 -15.25
C PRO A 21 8.06 10.36 -14.12
N ALA A 22 9.39 10.36 -14.21
CA ALA A 22 10.25 9.86 -13.13
C ALA A 22 10.16 10.70 -11.85
N ILE A 23 9.76 11.98 -11.95
CA ILE A 23 9.58 12.86 -10.78
C ILE A 23 8.34 12.43 -9.96
N SER A 24 7.35 11.82 -10.60
CA SER A 24 6.14 11.32 -9.93
C SER A 24 6.25 9.89 -9.40
N GLY A 25 7.33 9.15 -9.67
CA GLY A 25 7.44 7.72 -9.38
C GLY A 25 6.77 6.85 -10.46
N CYS A 26 7.41 5.76 -10.88
CA CYS A 26 6.91 4.92 -11.97
C CYS A 26 5.77 4.01 -11.48
N GLY A 27 5.90 3.43 -10.30
CA GLY A 27 4.85 2.67 -9.61
C GLY A 27 3.66 3.57 -9.26
N THR A 28 3.92 4.80 -8.84
CA THR A 28 2.90 5.80 -8.47
C THR A 28 2.05 6.26 -9.66
N PHE A 29 2.61 6.21 -10.87
CA PHE A 29 1.90 6.46 -12.13
C PHE A 29 1.16 5.21 -12.63
N LEU A 30 1.80 4.04 -12.56
CA LEU A 30 1.23 2.78 -13.06
C LEU A 30 0.13 2.20 -12.16
N TYR A 31 0.25 2.40 -10.84
CA TYR A 31 -0.64 1.85 -9.82
C TYR A 31 -1.05 2.94 -8.81
N PRO A 32 -1.81 3.97 -9.24
CA PRO A 32 -2.24 5.06 -8.36
C PRO A 32 -3.08 4.58 -7.17
N GLU A 33 -3.75 3.44 -7.30
CA GLU A 33 -4.55 2.78 -6.26
C GLU A 33 -3.72 2.26 -5.07
N ARG A 34 -2.39 2.17 -5.20
CA ARG A 34 -1.49 1.70 -4.14
C ARG A 34 -0.94 2.80 -3.25
N ARG A 35 -1.36 4.05 -3.48
CA ARG A 35 -0.93 5.20 -2.68
C ARG A 35 -1.46 5.13 -1.26
N GLY A 36 -0.62 5.44 -0.28
CA GLY A 36 -0.97 5.41 1.13
C GLY A 36 -0.80 4.04 1.81
N GLN A 37 -0.12 3.10 1.14
CA GLN A 37 0.26 1.84 1.79
C GLN A 37 1.40 2.09 2.80
N PRO A 38 1.23 1.73 4.09
CA PRO A 38 2.24 2.00 5.12
C PRO A 38 3.49 1.12 5.02
N GLY A 39 3.46 0.08 4.18
CA GLY A 39 4.54 -0.88 3.98
C GLY A 39 4.01 -2.24 3.56
N GLY A 40 4.85 -3.10 2.99
CA GLY A 40 4.43 -4.43 2.55
C GLY A 40 5.52 -5.21 1.82
N LYS A 41 5.12 -6.31 1.18
CA LYS A 41 6.02 -7.07 0.30
C LYS A 41 6.34 -6.23 -0.94
N LEU A 42 7.58 -6.17 -1.38
CA LEU A 42 7.95 -5.38 -2.56
C LEU A 42 7.34 -5.96 -3.85
N ASP A 43 6.79 -5.10 -4.71
CA ASP A 43 6.43 -5.46 -6.08
C ASP A 43 7.70 -5.47 -6.93
N TRP A 44 8.16 -6.68 -7.28
CA TRP A 44 9.38 -6.88 -8.04
C TRP A 44 9.37 -6.11 -9.38
N LYS A 45 8.20 -5.88 -9.98
CA LYS A 45 8.09 -5.15 -11.25
C LYS A 45 8.41 -3.67 -11.07
N VAL A 46 7.89 -3.07 -10.01
CA VAL A 46 8.13 -1.65 -9.68
C VAL A 46 9.59 -1.45 -9.28
N VAL A 47 10.12 -2.34 -8.43
CA VAL A 47 11.55 -2.35 -8.05
C VAL A 47 12.46 -2.46 -9.29
N ALA A 48 12.13 -3.34 -10.24
CA ALA A 48 12.93 -3.49 -11.46
C ALA A 48 12.87 -2.25 -12.35
N LEU A 49 11.72 -1.58 -12.44
CA LEU A 49 11.53 -0.38 -13.24
C LEU A 49 12.28 0.83 -12.64
N ASP A 50 12.18 1.04 -11.33
CA ASP A 50 12.94 2.10 -10.66
C ASP A 50 14.44 1.80 -10.66
N GLY A 51 14.81 0.52 -10.51
CA GLY A 51 16.19 0.04 -10.63
C GLY A 51 16.78 0.29 -12.01
N LEU A 52 15.99 0.14 -13.08
CA LEU A 52 16.40 0.51 -14.43
C LEU A 52 16.58 2.03 -14.57
N GLY A 53 15.67 2.81 -13.96
CA GLY A 53 15.81 4.27 -13.87
C GLY A 53 17.10 4.69 -13.16
N LEU A 54 17.41 4.06 -12.03
CA LEU A 54 18.65 4.26 -11.27
C LEU A 54 19.91 3.93 -12.10
N LEU A 55 19.87 2.84 -12.87
CA LEU A 55 21.01 2.39 -13.68
C LEU A 55 21.30 3.32 -14.86
N LEU A 56 20.26 3.79 -15.55
CA LEU A 56 20.40 4.62 -16.76
C LEU A 56 20.54 6.11 -16.44
N PHE A 57 19.91 6.57 -15.36
CA PHE A 57 19.87 7.96 -14.94
C PHE A 57 19.82 8.08 -13.42
N PHE A 58 20.99 8.13 -12.78
CA PHE A 58 21.12 8.06 -11.32
C PHE A 58 20.21 9.02 -10.54
N ILE A 59 20.27 10.32 -10.83
CA ILE A 59 19.48 11.34 -10.10
C ILE A 59 17.96 11.10 -10.21
N PRO A 60 17.37 11.05 -11.42
CA PRO A 60 15.93 10.81 -11.54
C PRO A 60 15.51 9.41 -11.07
N GLY A 61 16.39 8.41 -11.17
CA GLY A 61 16.14 7.08 -10.62
C GLY A 61 16.03 7.07 -9.09
N VAL A 62 16.90 7.80 -8.38
CA VAL A 62 16.81 7.94 -6.91
C VAL A 62 15.50 8.61 -6.52
N ILE A 63 15.10 9.64 -7.26
CA ILE A 63 13.83 10.34 -7.02
C ILE A 63 12.64 9.40 -7.21
N ALA A 64 12.58 8.65 -8.32
CA ALA A 64 11.50 7.70 -8.58
C ALA A 64 11.38 6.65 -7.46
N PHE A 65 12.52 6.07 -7.05
CA PHE A 65 12.58 5.07 -5.98
C PHE A 65 12.10 5.65 -4.64
N ALA A 66 12.50 6.88 -4.30
CA ALA A 66 12.05 7.57 -3.09
C ALA A 66 10.54 7.88 -3.13
N VAL A 67 10.01 8.31 -4.28
CA VAL A 67 8.58 8.59 -4.43
C VAL A 67 7.75 7.32 -4.33
N ASP A 68 8.16 6.22 -4.96
CA ASP A 68 7.43 4.95 -4.90
C ASP A 68 7.49 4.29 -3.50
N ILE A 69 8.57 4.51 -2.73
CA ILE A 69 8.61 4.15 -1.30
C ILE A 69 7.67 5.01 -0.47
N THR A 70 7.77 6.34 -0.59
CA THR A 70 7.04 7.28 0.28
C THR A 70 5.54 7.29 0.02
N THR A 71 5.13 7.05 -1.23
CA THR A 71 3.72 6.84 -1.58
C THR A 71 3.24 5.43 -1.28
N GLY A 72 4.15 4.47 -1.14
CA GLY A 72 3.83 3.06 -0.94
C GLY A 72 3.55 2.28 -2.23
N ALA A 73 3.70 2.89 -3.41
CA ALA A 73 3.49 2.23 -4.70
C ALA A 73 4.50 1.10 -5.01
N ILE A 74 5.67 1.11 -4.35
CA ILE A 74 6.67 0.05 -4.45
C ILE A 74 6.22 -1.26 -3.78
N TYR A 75 5.22 -1.20 -2.91
CA TYR A 75 4.70 -2.37 -2.22
C TYR A 75 3.57 -3.03 -3.03
N LEU A 76 3.54 -4.36 -2.96
CA LEU A 76 2.37 -5.13 -3.34
C LEU A 76 1.23 -4.80 -2.38
N PRO A 77 0.00 -4.67 -2.89
CA PRO A 77 -1.16 -4.55 -2.01
C PRO A 77 -1.14 -5.73 -1.03
N PRO A 78 -1.36 -5.48 0.27
CA PRO A 78 -1.34 -6.54 1.26
C PRO A 78 -2.29 -7.65 0.82
N HIS A 79 -1.79 -8.89 0.81
CA HIS A 79 -2.53 -10.09 0.41
C HIS A 79 -3.74 -10.41 1.31
N GLU A 80 -4.10 -9.48 2.20
CA GLU A 80 -5.11 -9.66 3.23
C GLU A 80 -6.46 -9.07 2.84
N TYR A 81 -6.57 -8.33 1.74
CA TYR A 81 -7.89 -7.94 1.23
C TYR A 81 -8.22 -8.71 -0.05
N ARG A 82 -9.21 -9.59 0.06
CA ARG A 82 -9.74 -10.47 -0.99
C ARG A 82 -11.11 -10.02 -1.52
N GLY A 83 -11.60 -8.86 -1.06
CA GLY A 83 -12.89 -8.31 -1.46
C GLY A 83 -12.95 -7.96 -2.96
N GLN A 84 -14.16 -8.02 -3.54
CA GLN A 84 -14.38 -7.92 -4.98
C GLN A 84 -14.43 -6.48 -5.54
N SER A 85 -14.32 -5.44 -4.71
CA SER A 85 -14.39 -4.03 -5.12
C SER A 85 -13.08 -3.29 -4.85
N PRO A 86 -12.77 -2.19 -5.57
CA PRO A 86 -11.66 -1.31 -5.19
C PRO A 86 -11.88 -0.86 -3.75
N ALA A 87 -10.98 -1.29 -2.87
CA ALA A 87 -11.03 -0.99 -1.45
C ALA A 87 -11.01 0.52 -1.24
N LYS A 88 -12.04 1.07 -0.58
CA LYS A 88 -11.98 2.46 -0.11
C LYS A 88 -11.02 2.50 1.07
N MET A 89 -9.80 2.96 0.81
CA MET A 89 -8.81 3.18 1.85
C MET A 89 -9.17 4.42 2.67
N GLN A 90 -9.13 4.27 3.99
CA GLN A 90 -9.29 5.35 4.96
C GLN A 90 -8.17 5.20 6.00
N ASP A 91 -7.29 6.19 6.08
CA ASP A 91 -6.14 6.20 7.00
C ASP A 91 -5.27 4.92 6.94
N GLY A 92 -5.11 4.33 5.75
CA GLY A 92 -4.32 3.11 5.55
C GLY A 92 -5.08 1.78 5.77
N TYR A 93 -6.36 1.85 6.15
CA TYR A 93 -7.22 0.68 6.37
C TYR A 93 -8.30 0.56 5.28
N VAL A 94 -8.79 -0.65 5.04
CA VAL A 94 -9.91 -0.90 4.12
C VAL A 94 -11.22 -0.90 4.89
N ALA A 95 -12.14 0.00 4.53
CA ALA A 95 -13.47 0.00 5.10
C ALA A 95 -14.34 -1.09 4.44
N VAL A 96 -14.91 -1.97 5.25
CA VAL A 96 -15.86 -3.00 4.83
C VAL A 96 -17.21 -2.71 5.48
N ASP A 97 -18.25 -2.59 4.65
CA ASP A 97 -19.60 -2.40 5.13
C ASP A 97 -20.12 -3.71 5.74
N LEU A 98 -20.45 -3.68 7.03
CA LEU A 98 -21.13 -4.79 7.68
C LEU A 98 -22.61 -4.79 7.27
N PRO A 99 -23.22 -5.96 7.01
CA PRO A 99 -24.63 -6.04 6.68
C PRO A 99 -25.48 -5.43 7.80
N LYS A 100 -26.38 -4.52 7.43
CA LYS A 100 -27.21 -3.76 8.38
C LYS A 100 -28.15 -4.70 9.13
N GLY A 101 -28.17 -4.59 10.45
CA GLY A 101 -29.24 -5.14 11.30
C GLY A 101 -28.83 -6.26 12.24
N ASP A 102 -27.60 -6.81 12.13
CA ASP A 102 -27.21 -7.93 13.01
C ASP A 102 -25.68 -8.06 13.13
N PHE A 103 -25.12 -7.67 14.28
CA PHE A 103 -23.67 -7.67 14.55
C PHE A 103 -23.27 -8.91 15.37
N SER A 104 -23.73 -10.09 14.98
CA SER A 104 -23.32 -11.32 15.68
C SER A 104 -21.83 -11.59 15.48
N ASN A 105 -21.18 -12.18 16.47
CA ASN A 105 -19.79 -12.61 16.38
C ASN A 105 -19.54 -13.51 15.16
N GLN A 106 -20.50 -14.36 14.80
CA GLN A 106 -20.41 -15.21 13.63
C GLN A 106 -20.38 -14.39 12.32
N LYS A 107 -21.26 -13.40 12.17
CA LYS A 107 -21.26 -12.53 10.96
C LYS A 107 -19.98 -11.71 10.84
N ILE A 108 -19.41 -11.29 11.97
CA ILE A 108 -18.11 -10.59 11.97
C ILE A 108 -17.01 -11.55 11.48
N ALA A 109 -16.97 -12.77 12.01
CA ALA A 109 -16.01 -13.78 11.58
C ALA A 109 -16.15 -14.15 10.09
N ASP A 110 -17.39 -14.30 9.61
CA ASP A 110 -17.69 -14.58 8.20
C ASP A 110 -17.23 -13.43 7.30
N THR A 111 -17.53 -12.18 7.67
CA THR A 111 -17.10 -11.00 6.92
C THR A 111 -15.58 -10.89 6.85
N VAL A 112 -14.88 -11.17 7.95
CA VAL A 112 -13.42 -11.20 7.99
C VAL A 112 -12.88 -12.32 7.10
N TYR A 113 -13.48 -13.52 7.13
CA TYR A 113 -13.07 -14.63 6.26
C TYR A 113 -13.27 -14.32 4.78
N GLU A 114 -14.44 -13.80 4.39
CA GLU A 114 -14.73 -13.44 3.00
C GLU A 114 -13.77 -12.36 2.47
N ASN A 115 -13.47 -11.36 3.30
CA ASN A 115 -12.64 -10.24 2.89
C ASN A 115 -11.15 -10.46 3.09
N THR A 116 -10.72 -11.45 3.88
CA THR A 116 -9.28 -11.66 4.17
C THR A 116 -8.76 -13.07 4.00
N GLY A 117 -9.65 -14.06 3.95
CA GLY A 117 -9.32 -15.49 3.99
C GLY A 117 -8.81 -15.97 5.36
N LYS A 118 -8.75 -15.10 6.38
CA LYS A 118 -8.35 -15.47 7.74
C LYS A 118 -9.57 -15.96 8.53
N GLN A 119 -9.46 -17.14 9.12
CA GLN A 119 -10.46 -17.66 10.04
C GLN A 119 -10.16 -17.17 11.45
N ILE A 120 -11.12 -16.47 12.06
CA ILE A 120 -11.02 -15.95 13.43
C ILE A 120 -12.07 -16.60 14.32
N SER A 121 -11.72 -16.83 15.59
CA SER A 121 -12.67 -17.28 16.61
C SER A 121 -13.01 -16.11 17.53
N LEU A 122 -14.30 -15.90 17.76
CA LEU A 122 -14.85 -14.87 18.65
C LEU A 122 -15.66 -15.53 19.78
N GLU A 123 -15.08 -16.57 20.37
CA GLU A 123 -15.62 -17.24 21.55
C GLU A 123 -15.51 -16.35 22.79
N GLU A 124 -16.52 -16.40 23.66
CA GLU A 124 -16.51 -15.66 24.92
C GLU A 124 -15.22 -15.99 25.71
N ASN A 125 -14.50 -14.95 26.14
CA ASN A 125 -13.21 -15.00 26.84
C ASN A 125 -11.97 -15.25 25.96
N GLN A 126 -12.09 -15.45 24.64
CA GLN A 126 -10.94 -15.60 23.74
C GLN A 126 -10.58 -14.32 22.97
N TYR A 127 -11.34 -13.24 23.17
CA TYR A 127 -11.07 -11.94 22.55
C TYR A 127 -11.29 -10.79 23.52
N LYS A 128 -10.66 -9.65 23.20
CA LYS A 128 -10.87 -8.37 23.89
C LYS A 128 -11.40 -7.36 22.88
N THR A 129 -12.25 -6.45 23.37
CA THR A 129 -12.79 -5.36 22.56
C THR A 129 -12.53 -4.03 23.25
N ALA A 130 -12.17 -3.02 22.49
CA ALA A 130 -12.14 -1.63 22.95
C ALA A 130 -12.95 -0.77 21.98
N ARG A 131 -13.56 0.28 22.53
CA ARG A 131 -14.18 1.29 21.69
C ARG A 131 -13.08 2.10 21.01
N LEU A 132 -13.15 2.17 19.69
CA LEU A 132 -12.21 2.93 18.89
C LEU A 132 -12.85 4.26 18.43
N PRO A 133 -12.52 5.42 19.04
CA PRO A 133 -13.12 6.70 18.66
C PRO A 133 -12.63 7.23 17.30
N SER A 134 -11.46 6.78 16.82
CA SER A 134 -10.94 7.10 15.49
C SER A 134 -9.93 6.05 15.04
N LEU A 135 -9.74 5.88 13.72
CA LEU A 135 -8.72 4.97 13.19
C LEU A 135 -7.29 5.37 13.60
N LYS A 136 -7.05 6.66 13.87
CA LYS A 136 -5.74 7.17 14.32
C LYS A 136 -5.27 6.59 15.66
N VAL A 137 -6.19 6.15 16.51
CA VAL A 137 -5.82 5.56 17.81
C VAL A 137 -5.71 4.03 17.77
N PHE A 138 -5.98 3.40 16.61
CA PHE A 138 -5.97 1.94 16.46
C PHE A 138 -4.65 1.32 16.92
N GLN A 139 -3.54 1.84 16.42
CA GLN A 139 -2.21 1.30 16.71
C GLN A 139 -1.88 1.37 18.22
N LYS A 140 -2.22 2.49 18.86
CA LYS A 140 -2.03 2.67 20.31
C LYS A 140 -2.86 1.67 21.13
N GLU A 141 -4.11 1.43 20.73
CA GLU A 141 -4.98 0.47 21.40
C GLU A 141 -4.51 -0.97 21.18
N GLN A 142 -4.02 -1.30 19.99
CA GLN A 142 -3.42 -2.59 19.69
C GLN A 142 -2.18 -2.86 20.56
N GLU A 143 -1.25 -1.90 20.63
CA GLU A 143 -0.06 -2.00 21.49
C GLU A 143 -0.43 -2.20 22.96
N ARG A 144 -1.48 -1.50 23.43
CA ARG A 144 -1.99 -1.71 24.80
C ARG A 144 -2.44 -3.16 25.01
N PHE A 145 -3.21 -3.72 24.07
CA PHE A 145 -3.66 -5.10 24.19
C PHE A 145 -2.50 -6.10 24.12
N GLU A 146 -1.54 -5.92 23.22
CA GLU A 146 -0.36 -6.78 23.14
C GLU A 146 0.44 -6.77 24.45
N GLN A 147 0.61 -5.60 25.08
CA GLN A 147 1.25 -5.51 26.40
C GLN A 147 0.44 -6.19 27.51
N GLU A 148 -0.89 -6.06 27.50
CA GLU A 148 -1.74 -6.77 28.47
C GLU A 148 -1.67 -8.28 28.29
N TYR A 149 -1.68 -8.77 27.04
CA TYR A 149 -1.52 -10.20 26.74
C TYR A 149 -0.15 -10.72 27.16
N ALA A 150 0.92 -9.95 26.91
CA ALA A 150 2.27 -10.32 27.32
C ALA A 150 2.44 -10.39 28.85
N LYS A 151 1.71 -9.56 29.61
CA LYS A 151 1.71 -9.58 31.09
C LYS A 151 0.85 -10.68 31.70
N ALA A 152 -0.17 -11.15 30.97
CA ALA A 152 -1.06 -12.22 31.42
C ALA A 152 -0.50 -13.63 31.18
N ARG A 153 0.64 -13.73 30.50
CA ARG A 153 1.36 -14.97 30.19
C ARG A 153 2.57 -15.12 31.11
#